data_AF-A0A8T6RGC1-F1
#
_entry.id   AF-A0A8T6RGC1-F1
#
_cell.length_a   1.000
_cell.length_b   1.000
_cell.length_c   1.000
_cell.angle_alpha   90.00
_cell.angle_beta   90.00
_cell.angle_gamma   90.00
#
_symmetry.space_group_name_H-M   'P 1'
#
loop_
_entity.id
_entity.type
_entity.pdbx_description
1 polymer ?
#
loop_
_entity_poly.entity_id
_entity_poly.type
_entity_poly.pdbx_seq_one_letter_code
_entity_poly.pdbx_strand_id
1 'polypeptide(L)'
;MELTDENVIPIFGEAWFYVSKQGQISEILEFYYKDPDEYYKKLLEHGFQEELEAEISNLWNNLDDIFENEENILNQKKVYPKVQHVEIGIRQDPIYPHITWIIYFEGKMFENDENIYESKTDLEKLDYDCKATWIFPKYVKFIDINSAMNYQIINNFILLFQAKKGEFIGGNEKFIFRF
;
A
#
# COMPACT_ATOMS: atom_id res chain seq x y z
N MET A 1 -1.36 -25.68 -21.47
CA MET A 1 -2.37 -25.45 -20.43
C MET A 1 -2.52 -23.95 -20.37
N GLU A 2 -3.71 -23.39 -20.59
CA GLU A 2 -3.91 -21.94 -20.44
C GLU A 2 -4.02 -21.65 -18.95
N LEU A 3 -3.20 -20.71 -18.46
CA LEU A 3 -3.31 -20.16 -17.11
C LEU A 3 -4.34 -19.02 -17.15
N THR A 4 -5.24 -18.97 -16.18
CA THR A 4 -6.27 -17.93 -16.06
C THR A 4 -6.41 -17.51 -14.61
N ASP A 5 -6.53 -16.21 -14.39
CA ASP A 5 -6.71 -15.53 -13.11
C ASP A 5 -8.18 -15.13 -12.85
N GLU A 6 -9.14 -15.57 -13.68
CA GLU A 6 -10.55 -15.14 -13.64
C GLU A 6 -11.23 -15.29 -12.27
N ASN A 7 -10.78 -16.24 -11.45
CA ASN A 7 -11.34 -16.53 -10.13
C ASN A 7 -10.49 -16.00 -8.96
N VAL A 8 -9.44 -15.23 -9.25
CA VAL A 8 -8.59 -14.58 -8.25
C VAL A 8 -9.31 -13.35 -7.71
N ILE A 9 -9.61 -13.33 -6.40
CA ILE A 9 -10.40 -12.26 -5.78
C ILE A 9 -9.64 -11.69 -4.58
N PRO A 10 -9.43 -10.37 -4.48
CA PRO A 10 -8.83 -9.76 -3.30
C PRO A 10 -9.77 -9.90 -2.09
N ILE A 11 -9.21 -10.30 -0.96
CA ILE A 11 -9.96 -10.54 0.29
C ILE A 11 -9.49 -9.67 1.45
N PHE A 12 -8.29 -9.09 1.36
CA PHE A 12 -7.73 -8.19 2.36
C PHE A 12 -6.58 -7.38 1.77
N GLY A 13 -6.47 -6.09 2.12
CA GLY A 13 -5.34 -5.24 1.77
C GLY A 13 -4.64 -4.71 3.04
N GLU A 14 -3.31 -4.72 3.05
CA GLU A 14 -2.53 -4.15 4.15
C GLU A 14 -1.34 -3.36 3.62
N ALA A 15 -1.14 -2.16 4.17
CA ALA A 15 0.03 -1.34 3.88
C ALA A 15 0.81 -1.03 5.16
N TRP A 16 2.13 -1.03 5.06
CA TRP A 16 3.05 -0.66 6.12
C TRP A 16 3.98 0.45 5.63
N PHE A 17 3.87 1.63 6.22
CA PHE A 17 4.71 2.78 5.90
C PHE A 17 5.76 2.99 6.99
N TYR A 18 7.01 3.15 6.58
CA TYR A 18 8.13 3.47 7.45
C TYR A 18 8.64 4.86 7.09
N VAL A 19 8.50 5.80 8.03
CA VAL A 19 8.84 7.21 7.81
C VAL A 19 10.19 7.52 8.47
N SER A 20 11.08 8.20 7.75
CA SER A 20 12.32 8.75 8.29
C SER A 20 12.21 10.25 8.59
N LYS A 21 13.03 10.76 9.52
CA LYS A 21 13.09 12.21 9.80
C LYS A 21 13.60 13.01 8.60
N GLN A 22 14.34 12.35 7.70
CA GLN A 22 14.87 12.94 6.47
C GLN A 22 13.82 12.99 5.35
N GLY A 23 12.64 12.39 5.57
CA GLY A 23 11.53 12.40 4.62
C GLY A 23 11.54 11.26 3.61
N GLN A 24 12.30 10.21 3.90
CA GLN A 24 12.27 8.96 3.15
C GLN A 24 11.09 8.13 3.67
N ILE A 25 10.29 7.59 2.77
CA ILE A 25 9.12 6.78 3.09
C ILE A 25 9.24 5.49 2.29
N SER A 26 9.26 4.37 3.02
CA SER A 26 9.19 3.04 2.43
C SER A 26 7.84 2.43 2.75
N GLU A 27 7.21 1.84 1.76
CA GLU A 27 5.92 1.17 1.89
C GLU A 27 6.05 -0.29 1.52
N ILE A 28 5.45 -1.16 2.33
CA ILE A 28 5.18 -2.56 1.99
C ILE A 28 3.67 -2.67 1.84
N LEU A 29 3.21 -2.83 0.61
CA LEU A 29 1.80 -3.02 0.27
C LEU A 29 1.59 -4.50 -0.04
N GLU A 30 0.67 -5.13 0.67
CA GLU A 30 0.37 -6.55 0.53
C GLU A 30 -1.14 -6.74 0.29
N PHE A 31 -1.47 -7.41 -0.81
CA PHE A 31 -2.82 -7.86 -1.07
C PHE A 31 -2.90 -9.36 -0.90
N TYR A 32 -3.95 -9.80 -0.22
CA TYR A 32 -4.27 -11.20 -0.02
C TYR A 32 -5.44 -11.57 -0.93
N TYR A 33 -5.32 -12.72 -1.57
CA TYR A 33 -6.31 -13.18 -2.54
C TYR A 33 -6.91 -14.51 -2.13
N LYS A 34 -8.08 -14.80 -2.68
CA LYS A 34 -8.63 -16.14 -2.79
C LYS A 34 -8.47 -16.58 -4.24
N ASP A 35 -7.76 -17.67 -4.46
CA ASP A 35 -7.43 -18.24 -5.77
C ASP A 35 -7.82 -19.73 -5.80
N PRO A 36 -9.12 -20.05 -6.00
CA PRO A 36 -9.62 -21.43 -5.98
C PRO A 36 -8.99 -22.34 -7.04
N ASP A 37 -8.47 -21.77 -8.13
CA ASP A 37 -7.89 -22.50 -9.24
C ASP A 37 -6.36 -22.64 -9.12
N GLU A 38 -5.78 -22.12 -8.03
CA GLU A 38 -4.34 -22.13 -7.76
C GLU A 38 -3.52 -21.55 -8.93
N TYR A 39 -4.02 -20.50 -9.59
CA TYR A 39 -3.34 -19.78 -10.66
C TYR A 39 -1.91 -19.41 -10.28
N TYR A 40 -1.74 -18.71 -9.16
CA TYR A 40 -0.42 -18.22 -8.74
C TYR A 40 0.51 -19.36 -8.34
N LYS A 41 -0.03 -20.46 -7.79
CA LYS A 41 0.77 -21.65 -7.48
C LYS A 41 1.34 -22.26 -8.77
N LYS A 42 0.50 -22.46 -9.78
CA LYS A 42 0.92 -23.01 -11.08
C LYS A 42 1.94 -22.10 -11.75
N LEU A 43 1.73 -20.78 -11.68
CA LEU A 43 2.65 -19.79 -12.23
C LEU A 43 4.05 -19.86 -11.61
N LEU A 44 4.14 -20.19 -10.32
CA LEU A 44 5.40 -20.35 -9.58
C LEU A 44 6.09 -21.71 -9.83
N GLU A 45 5.48 -22.64 -10.55
CA GLU A 45 6.10 -23.95 -10.86
C GLU A 45 7.19 -23.83 -11.94
N HIS A 46 8.18 -24.73 -11.89
CA HIS A 46 9.26 -24.82 -12.87
C HIS A 46 8.71 -25.16 -14.26
N GLY A 47 8.40 -24.14 -15.05
CA GLY A 47 7.84 -24.28 -16.40
C GLY A 47 7.17 -23.02 -16.96
N PHE A 48 6.84 -22.06 -16.10
CA PHE A 48 6.10 -20.84 -16.47
C PHE A 48 6.92 -19.55 -16.24
N GLN A 49 8.23 -19.60 -16.46
CA GLN A 49 9.11 -18.47 -16.15
C GLN A 49 8.77 -17.21 -16.97
N GLU A 50 8.47 -17.37 -18.26
CA GLU A 50 8.12 -16.25 -19.13
C GLU A 50 6.77 -15.64 -18.72
N GLU A 51 5.79 -16.48 -18.39
CA GLU A 51 4.48 -16.06 -17.90
C GLU A 51 4.58 -15.39 -16.53
N LEU A 52 5.43 -15.90 -15.63
CA LEU A 52 5.68 -15.30 -14.32
C LEU A 52 6.32 -13.92 -14.45
N GLU A 53 7.31 -13.76 -15.34
CA GLU A 53 7.94 -12.48 -15.61
C GLU A 53 6.96 -11.47 -16.22
N ALA A 54 6.10 -11.92 -17.14
CA ALA A 54 5.05 -11.09 -17.71
C ALA A 54 4.03 -10.65 -16.64
N GLU A 55 3.60 -11.56 -15.77
CA GLU A 55 2.66 -11.26 -14.69
C GLU A 55 3.26 -10.26 -13.69
N ILE A 56 4.50 -10.47 -13.26
CA ILE A 56 5.23 -9.53 -12.38
C ILE A 56 5.32 -8.14 -13.05
N SER A 57 5.60 -8.08 -14.35
CA SER A 57 5.64 -6.82 -15.09
C SER A 57 4.26 -6.15 -15.17
N ASN A 58 3.18 -6.93 -15.32
CA ASN A 58 1.83 -6.39 -15.33
C ASN A 58 1.45 -5.82 -13.96
N LEU A 59 1.71 -6.57 -12.88
CA LEU A 59 1.48 -6.14 -11.50
C LEU A 59 2.28 -4.88 -11.14
N TRP A 60 3.51 -4.76 -11.66
CA TRP A 60 4.32 -3.57 -11.52
C TRP A 60 3.66 -2.37 -12.23
N ASN A 61 3.39 -2.50 -13.52
CA ASN A 61 2.86 -1.42 -14.35
C ASN A 61 1.49 -0.95 -13.86
N ASN A 62 0.61 -1.87 -13.46
CA ASN A 62 -0.71 -1.54 -12.93
C ASN A 62 -0.62 -0.64 -11.70
N LEU A 63 0.32 -0.90 -10.78
CA LEU A 63 0.44 -0.08 -9.58
C LEU A 63 1.13 1.27 -9.86
N ASP A 64 2.13 1.29 -10.76
CA ASP A 64 2.72 2.56 -11.21
C ASP A 64 1.66 3.45 -11.89
N ASP A 65 0.78 2.89 -12.73
CA ASP A 65 -0.34 3.61 -13.36
C ASP A 65 -1.33 4.18 -12.32
N ILE A 66 -1.58 3.46 -11.22
CA ILE A 66 -2.39 3.97 -10.10
C ILE A 66 -1.68 5.19 -9.48
N PHE A 67 -0.39 5.10 -9.16
CA PHE A 67 0.35 6.21 -8.57
C PHE A 67 0.45 7.44 -9.47
N GLU A 68 0.43 7.28 -10.80
CA GLU A 68 0.37 8.41 -11.74
C GLU A 68 -0.94 9.21 -11.61
N ASN A 69 -2.04 8.53 -11.30
CA ASN A 69 -3.35 9.14 -11.13
C ASN A 69 -3.56 9.74 -9.73
N GLU A 70 -2.73 9.37 -8.76
CA GLU A 70 -2.79 9.90 -7.39
C GLU A 70 -1.96 11.19 -7.20
N GLU A 71 -2.38 12.01 -6.24
CA GLU A 71 -1.58 13.15 -5.77
C GLU A 71 -1.09 12.90 -4.34
N ASN A 72 0.14 12.45 -4.24
CA ASN A 72 0.88 12.39 -2.98
C ASN A 72 1.66 13.69 -2.78
N ILE A 73 1.43 14.38 -1.67
CA ILE A 73 2.01 15.70 -1.38
C ILE A 73 2.63 15.68 0.02
N LEU A 74 3.91 16.03 0.10
CA LEU A 74 4.61 16.26 1.37
C LEU A 74 5.06 17.72 1.42
N ASN A 75 4.61 18.47 2.41
CA ASN A 75 4.97 19.87 2.62
C ASN A 75 4.77 20.74 1.36
N GLN A 76 3.60 20.63 0.74
CA GLN A 76 3.21 21.34 -0.49
C GLN A 76 4.02 20.95 -1.74
N LYS A 77 4.84 19.90 -1.67
CA LYS A 77 5.59 19.36 -2.81
C LYS A 77 5.05 17.98 -3.17
N LYS A 78 4.74 17.78 -4.46
CA LYS A 78 4.37 16.45 -4.96
C LYS A 78 5.55 15.49 -4.77
N VAL A 79 5.27 14.34 -4.18
CA VAL A 79 6.18 13.21 -4.07
C VAL A 79 5.65 12.08 -4.95
N TYR A 80 6.52 11.20 -5.40
CA TYR A 80 6.20 10.20 -6.40
C TYR A 80 6.56 8.82 -5.84
N PRO A 81 5.59 8.07 -5.28
CA PRO A 81 5.73 6.65 -5.01
C PRO A 81 6.24 5.92 -6.26
N LYS A 82 7.21 5.03 -6.05
CA LYS A 82 7.75 4.18 -7.10
C LYS A 82 7.87 2.77 -6.60
N VAL A 83 7.32 1.82 -7.36
CA VAL A 83 7.58 0.41 -7.11
C VAL A 83 9.09 0.14 -7.23
N GLN A 84 9.63 -0.64 -6.30
CA GLN A 84 11.02 -1.09 -6.24
C GLN A 84 11.11 -2.60 -6.42
N HIS A 85 10.06 -3.32 -5.99
CA HIS A 85 9.98 -4.77 -6.11
C HIS A 85 8.51 -5.21 -6.10
N VAL A 86 8.25 -6.33 -6.78
CA VAL A 86 6.98 -7.07 -6.74
C VAL A 86 7.30 -8.53 -6.48
N GLU A 87 6.60 -9.14 -5.54
CA GLU A 87 6.74 -10.54 -5.18
C GLU A 87 5.36 -11.21 -5.13
N ILE A 88 5.24 -12.38 -5.74
CA ILE A 88 4.08 -13.26 -5.58
C ILE A 88 4.48 -14.36 -4.60
N GLY A 89 3.72 -14.48 -3.51
CA GLY A 89 4.03 -15.38 -2.43
C GLY A 89 2.90 -16.33 -2.07
N ILE A 90 3.25 -17.54 -1.65
CA ILE A 90 2.34 -18.53 -1.05
C ILE A 90 2.93 -18.95 0.28
N ARG A 91 2.20 -18.71 1.38
CA ARG A 91 2.71 -19.03 2.73
C ARG A 91 2.50 -20.50 3.10
N GLN A 92 1.26 -20.99 3.00
CA GLN A 92 0.91 -22.36 3.38
C GLN A 92 -0.12 -22.96 2.43
N ASP A 93 -1.26 -22.29 2.28
CA ASP A 93 -2.35 -22.74 1.44
C ASP A 93 -2.29 -22.02 0.09
N PRO A 94 -2.11 -22.74 -1.04
CA PRO A 94 -2.05 -22.15 -2.37
C PRO A 94 -3.36 -21.49 -2.81
N ILE A 95 -4.49 -21.75 -2.13
CA ILE A 95 -5.76 -21.04 -2.36
C ILE A 95 -5.69 -19.60 -1.84
N TYR A 96 -4.73 -19.28 -0.98
CA TYR A 96 -4.57 -17.95 -0.38
C TYR A 96 -3.19 -17.35 -0.67
N PRO A 97 -2.89 -17.02 -1.93
CA PRO A 97 -1.67 -16.31 -2.28
C PRO A 97 -1.73 -14.86 -1.80
N HIS A 98 -0.56 -14.24 -1.77
CA HIS A 98 -0.40 -12.82 -1.53
C HIS A 98 0.52 -12.22 -2.58
N ILE A 99 0.32 -10.94 -2.87
CA ILE A 99 1.21 -10.16 -3.71
C ILE A 99 1.73 -9.00 -2.87
N THR A 100 3.04 -8.82 -2.88
CA THR A 100 3.74 -7.79 -2.12
C THR A 100 4.41 -6.82 -3.08
N TRP A 101 4.16 -5.53 -2.89
CA TRP A 101 4.90 -4.45 -3.53
C TRP A 101 5.76 -3.76 -2.49
N ILE A 102 7.04 -3.55 -2.81
CA ILE A 102 7.93 -2.69 -2.04
C ILE A 102 8.00 -1.37 -2.79
N ILE A 103 7.58 -0.29 -2.14
CA ILE A 103 7.44 1.03 -2.74
C ILE A 103 8.32 2.01 -1.97
N TYR A 104 8.90 2.98 -2.69
CA TYR A 104 9.73 4.02 -2.10
C TYR A 104 9.38 5.39 -2.68
N PHE A 105 9.39 6.40 -1.81
CA PHE A 105 9.42 7.80 -2.20
C PHE A 105 10.09 8.64 -1.14
N GLU A 106 10.46 9.85 -1.53
CA GLU A 106 11.07 10.79 -0.62
C GLU A 106 10.60 12.22 -0.89
N GLY A 107 10.62 13.02 0.16
CA GLY A 107 10.45 14.46 0.07
C GLY A 107 11.15 15.16 1.23
N LYS A 108 11.02 16.48 1.29
CA LYS A 108 11.71 17.28 2.31
C LYS A 108 10.85 17.39 3.57
N MET A 109 11.38 16.94 4.71
CA MET A 109 10.81 17.19 6.02
C MET A 109 11.40 18.46 6.66
N PHE A 110 10.64 19.06 7.58
CA PHE A 110 11.08 20.17 8.41
C PHE A 110 11.39 19.67 9.82
N GLU A 111 12.64 19.85 10.27
CA GLU A 111 13.05 19.57 11.64
C GLU A 111 12.55 20.72 12.53
N ASN A 112 11.63 20.42 13.46
CA ASN A 112 10.98 21.36 14.40
C ASN A 112 9.84 22.23 13.85
N ASP A 113 9.33 21.95 12.65
CA ASP A 113 8.11 22.58 12.13
C ASP A 113 7.05 21.53 11.77
N GLU A 114 5.82 21.97 11.51
CA GLU A 114 4.75 21.11 11.03
C GLU A 114 5.10 20.52 9.67
N ASN A 115 5.04 19.20 9.62
CA ASN A 115 5.07 18.43 8.40
C ASN A 115 3.65 18.03 8.05
N ILE A 116 3.30 18.17 6.78
CA ILE A 116 1.97 17.90 6.26
C ILE A 116 2.13 16.86 5.16
N TYR A 117 1.54 15.69 5.35
CA TYR A 117 1.32 14.74 4.28
C TYR A 117 -0.15 14.80 3.86
N GLU A 118 -0.38 14.88 2.56
CA GLU A 118 -1.68 14.87 1.92
C GLU A 118 -1.67 13.82 0.80
N SER A 119 -2.68 12.96 0.75
CA SER A 119 -2.93 12.06 -0.37
C SER A 119 -4.30 12.37 -0.95
N LYS A 120 -4.37 12.53 -2.27
CA LYS A 120 -5.63 12.63 -2.99
C LYS A 120 -5.79 11.44 -3.91
N THR A 121 -6.84 10.68 -3.66
CA THR A 121 -7.23 9.52 -4.44
C THR A 121 -8.72 9.60 -4.77
N ASP A 122 -9.15 8.81 -5.74
CA ASP A 122 -10.57 8.69 -6.05
C ASP A 122 -11.34 8.06 -4.89
N LEU A 123 -12.62 8.42 -4.76
CA LEU A 123 -13.50 7.78 -3.79
C LEU A 123 -13.82 6.37 -4.24
N GLU A 124 -13.47 5.39 -3.43
CA GLU A 124 -13.68 3.97 -3.71
C GLU A 124 -14.56 3.34 -2.62
N LYS A 125 -15.49 2.46 -3.04
CA LYS A 125 -16.20 1.58 -2.10
C LYS A 125 -15.46 0.26 -1.99
N LEU A 126 -15.03 -0.10 -0.79
CA LEU A 126 -14.21 -1.28 -0.58
C LEU A 126 -14.95 -2.60 -0.79
N ASP A 127 -14.34 -3.51 -1.54
CA ASP A 127 -14.80 -4.89 -1.71
C ASP A 127 -14.25 -5.86 -0.66
N TYR A 128 -13.31 -5.40 0.16
CA TYR A 128 -12.62 -6.16 1.21
C TYR A 128 -12.24 -5.26 2.39
N ASP A 129 -11.85 -5.86 3.51
CA ASP A 129 -11.30 -5.09 4.65
C ASP A 129 -9.87 -4.62 4.31
N CYS A 130 -9.48 -3.44 4.78
CA CYS A 130 -8.11 -2.97 4.59
C CYS A 130 -7.53 -2.25 5.82
N LYS A 131 -6.19 -2.18 5.88
CA LYS A 131 -5.44 -1.47 6.92
C LYS A 131 -4.21 -0.77 6.35
N ALA A 132 -3.87 0.37 6.95
CA ALA A 132 -2.60 1.04 6.68
C ALA A 132 -1.93 1.40 8.00
N THR A 133 -0.69 0.96 8.21
CA THR A 133 0.08 1.22 9.42
C THR A 133 1.26 2.13 9.10
N TRP A 134 1.23 3.35 9.60
CA TRP A 134 2.33 4.29 9.50
C TRP A 134 3.18 4.27 10.77
N ILE A 135 4.47 3.98 10.61
CA ILE A 135 5.45 3.91 11.68
C ILE A 135 6.42 5.06 11.52
N PHE A 136 6.37 5.97 12.49
CA PHE A 136 7.21 7.16 12.53
C PHE A 136 8.41 6.97 13.47
N PRO A 137 9.45 7.82 13.34
CA PRO A 137 10.48 7.93 14.35
C PRO A 137 9.88 8.23 15.72
N LYS A 138 10.53 7.72 16.76
CA LYS A 138 10.12 7.99 18.15
C LYS A 138 10.05 9.50 18.40
N TYR A 139 9.09 9.89 19.24
CA TYR A 139 8.80 11.26 19.63
C TYR A 139 8.13 12.14 18.58
N VAL A 140 7.63 11.56 17.48
CA VAL A 140 6.67 12.27 16.62
C VAL A 140 5.48 12.76 17.46
N LYS A 141 4.97 13.93 17.14
CA LYS A 141 3.73 14.47 17.67
C LYS A 141 2.75 14.67 16.53
N PHE A 142 1.68 13.87 16.51
CA PHE A 142 0.54 14.11 15.64
C PHE A 142 -0.24 15.33 16.14
N ILE A 143 -0.60 16.23 15.22
CA ILE A 143 -1.29 17.50 15.49
C ILE A 143 -2.73 17.41 15.02
N ASP A 144 -2.93 16.97 13.79
CA ASP A 144 -4.25 16.83 13.17
C ASP A 144 -4.23 15.66 12.18
N ILE A 145 -5.34 14.94 12.08
CA ILE A 145 -5.51 13.78 11.20
C ILE A 145 -6.92 13.82 10.63
N ASN A 146 -7.00 13.82 9.30
CA ASN A 146 -8.23 13.76 8.52
C ASN A 146 -8.11 12.59 7.54
N SER A 147 -8.97 11.59 7.73
CA SER A 147 -9.09 10.43 6.84
C SER A 147 -10.53 9.95 6.90
N ALA A 148 -11.00 9.36 5.80
CA ALA A 148 -12.27 8.65 5.76
C ALA A 148 -12.22 7.33 6.56
N MET A 149 -11.03 6.78 6.76
CA MET A 149 -10.80 5.56 7.52
C MET A 149 -10.83 5.82 9.02
N ASN A 150 -11.24 4.82 9.79
CA ASN A 150 -11.07 4.86 11.25
C ASN A 150 -9.58 4.78 11.58
N TYR A 151 -9.11 5.58 12.53
CA TYR A 151 -7.70 5.59 12.91
C TYR A 151 -7.48 5.50 14.42
N GLN A 152 -6.30 5.02 14.79
CA GLN A 152 -5.81 5.03 16.17
C GLN A 152 -4.31 5.34 16.22
N ILE A 153 -3.89 6.05 17.26
CA ILE A 153 -2.48 6.30 17.56
C ILE A 153 -2.03 5.32 18.65
N ILE A 154 -1.03 4.49 18.34
CA ILE A 154 -0.48 3.48 19.23
C ILE A 154 0.94 3.91 19.64
N ASN A 155 1.23 3.88 20.94
CA ASN A 155 2.54 4.23 21.50
C ASN A 155 3.08 5.62 21.08
N ASN A 156 2.21 6.54 20.67
CA ASN A 156 2.51 7.90 20.17
C ASN A 156 3.27 7.99 18.83
N PHE A 157 3.75 6.90 18.24
CA PHE A 157 4.52 6.95 16.98
C PHE A 157 4.02 6.00 15.89
N ILE A 158 2.95 5.25 16.16
CA ILE A 158 2.30 4.37 15.19
C ILE A 158 0.91 4.92 14.93
N LEU A 159 0.60 5.21 13.68
CA LEU A 159 -0.73 5.61 13.23
C LEU A 159 -1.32 4.47 12.41
N LEU A 160 -2.37 3.84 12.93
CA LEU A 160 -3.05 2.73 12.28
C LEU A 160 -4.41 3.17 11.76
N PHE A 161 -4.60 3.04 10.44
CA PHE A 161 -5.88 3.20 9.77
C PHE A 161 -6.51 1.83 9.49
N GLN A 162 -7.84 1.76 9.58
CA GLN A 162 -8.63 0.58 9.25
C GLN A 162 -9.94 0.99 8.59
N ALA A 163 -10.33 0.24 7.55
CA ALA A 163 -11.64 0.32 6.96
C ALA A 163 -12.18 -1.09 6.68
N LYS A 164 -13.51 -1.18 6.65
CA LYS A 164 -14.26 -2.42 6.45
C LYS A 164 -14.82 -2.48 5.05
N LYS A 165 -15.00 -3.71 4.57
CA LYS A 165 -15.76 -3.97 3.34
C LYS A 165 -17.08 -3.20 3.34
N GLY A 166 -17.33 -2.49 2.25
CA GLY A 166 -18.53 -1.69 2.02
C GLY A 166 -18.43 -0.24 2.50
N GLU A 167 -17.40 0.14 3.24
CA GLU A 167 -17.09 1.53 3.54
C GLU A 167 -16.48 2.24 2.32
N PHE A 168 -16.54 3.57 2.33
CA PHE A 168 -15.90 4.39 1.31
C PHE A 168 -14.58 4.95 1.84
N ILE A 169 -13.52 4.83 1.05
CA ILE A 169 -12.21 5.41 1.32
C ILE A 169 -11.78 6.34 0.20
N GLY A 170 -10.62 6.97 0.36
CA GLY A 170 -10.06 7.92 -0.60
C GLY A 170 -10.58 9.34 -0.41
N GLY A 171 -10.56 10.14 -1.48
CA GLY A 171 -10.77 11.57 -1.39
C GLY A 171 -9.50 12.27 -0.93
N ASN A 172 -9.60 13.24 -0.01
CA ASN A 172 -8.45 13.98 0.50
C ASN A 172 -8.10 13.52 1.91
N GLU A 173 -7.04 12.73 2.04
CA GLU A 173 -6.47 12.34 3.32
C GLU A 173 -5.33 13.27 3.69
N LYS A 174 -5.25 13.63 4.97
CA LYS A 174 -4.27 14.57 5.48
C LYS A 174 -3.87 14.24 6.90
N PHE A 175 -2.59 14.30 7.21
CA PHE A 175 -2.17 14.38 8.60
C PHE A 175 -0.97 15.31 8.80
N ILE A 176 -1.03 16.03 9.92
CA ILE A 176 -0.07 17.04 10.34
C ILE A 176 0.71 16.50 11.54
N PHE A 177 2.03 16.58 11.49
CA PHE A 177 2.90 16.04 12.55
C PHE A 177 4.19 16.85 12.72
N ARG A 178 4.87 16.67 13.85
CA ARG A 178 6.19 17.26 14.16
C ARG A 178 7.15 16.19 14.67
N PHE A 179 8.44 16.30 14.30
CA PHE A 179 9.52 15.42 14.78
C PHE A 179 10.29 15.96 15.98
#